data_AF-A0AAF0V8Z2-F1
#
_entry.id   AF-A0AAF0V8Z2-F1
#
_cell.length_a   1.000
_cell.length_b   1.000
_cell.length_c   1.000
_cell.angle_alpha   90.00
_cell.angle_beta   90.00
_cell.angle_gamma   90.00
#
_symmetry.space_group_name_H-M   'P 1'
#
loop_
_entity.id
_entity.type
_entity.pdbx_description
1 polymer ?
#
loop_
_entity_poly.entity_id
_entity_poly.type
_entity_poly.pdbx_seq_one_letter_code
_entity_poly.pdbx_strand_id
1 'polypeptide(L)'
;ALTCHELLHGLVRRKNVCVHLVELDSWRELANAFANEQTLFSLNAAHQRSLAQTLVLSASGMTTLEASSQYVRNLTNHMATNLVELSSRSDLKCVAEQPDIILLVSCLLERLRGAASATEPRTQRAIYEMGYSVLNPLLMFMEVYKHESTVVYLLLRFVVDWVDGQIIYLEARETAIVVGFCMRLLQLYSSHNIGKVI
;
A
#
# COMPACT_ATOMS: atom_id res chain seq x y z
N ALA A 1 3.98 -7.53 -22.06
CA ALA A 1 3.72 -7.21 -20.63
C ALA A 1 3.12 -5.82 -20.44
N LEU A 2 3.53 -4.79 -21.21
CA LEU A 2 2.94 -3.44 -21.12
C LEU A 2 1.42 -3.42 -21.37
N THR A 3 0.97 -4.19 -22.35
CA THR A 3 -0.41 -4.19 -22.81
C THR A 3 -1.41 -4.67 -21.75
N CYS A 4 -1.11 -5.71 -20.97
CA CYS A 4 -2.10 -6.29 -20.07
C CYS A 4 -2.46 -5.38 -18.87
N HIS A 5 -1.50 -4.68 -18.28
CA HIS A 5 -1.80 -3.83 -17.12
C HIS A 5 -2.49 -2.53 -17.51
N GLU A 6 -2.10 -1.91 -18.63
CA GLU A 6 -2.80 -0.74 -19.18
C GLU A 6 -4.24 -1.08 -19.60
N LEU A 7 -4.46 -2.30 -20.13
CA LEU A 7 -5.80 -2.79 -20.46
C LEU A 7 -6.69 -2.91 -19.22
N LEU A 8 -6.21 -3.58 -18.16
CA LEU A 8 -6.99 -3.72 -16.91
C LEU A 8 -7.28 -2.36 -16.29
N HIS A 9 -6.29 -1.47 -16.25
CA HIS A 9 -6.49 -0.11 -15.76
C HIS A 9 -7.49 0.67 -16.63
N GLY A 10 -7.55 0.42 -17.94
CA GLY A 10 -8.54 1.01 -18.85
C GLY A 10 -9.97 0.61 -18.50
N LEU A 11 -10.20 -0.64 -18.07
CA LEU A 11 -11.53 -1.16 -17.71
C LEU A 11 -12.14 -0.45 -16.50
N VAL A 12 -11.30 -0.04 -15.53
CA VAL A 12 -11.77 0.56 -14.27
C VAL A 12 -11.97 2.08 -14.34
N ARG A 13 -11.72 2.71 -15.50
CA ARG A 13 -11.92 4.16 -15.68
C ARG A 13 -13.39 4.56 -15.74
N ARG A 14 -14.29 3.62 -16.03
CA ARG A 14 -15.71 3.90 -16.20
C ARG A 14 -16.53 3.11 -15.20
N LYS A 15 -17.22 3.83 -14.32
CA LYS A 15 -18.03 3.24 -13.24
C LYS A 15 -19.04 2.20 -13.73
N ASN A 16 -19.69 2.42 -14.88
CA ASN A 16 -20.65 1.46 -15.45
C ASN A 16 -20.00 0.13 -15.88
N VAL A 17 -18.72 0.16 -16.27
CA VAL A 17 -17.95 -1.08 -16.53
C VAL A 17 -17.58 -1.74 -15.21
N CYS A 18 -17.15 -0.96 -14.21
CA CYS A 18 -16.80 -1.49 -12.89
C CYS A 18 -17.94 -2.28 -12.24
N VAL A 19 -19.21 -1.85 -12.42
CA VAL A 19 -20.39 -2.57 -11.88
C VAL A 19 -20.42 -4.01 -12.34
N HIS A 20 -20.21 -4.26 -13.64
CA HIS A 20 -20.16 -5.63 -14.17
C HIS A 20 -18.85 -6.34 -13.83
N LEU A 21 -17.73 -5.60 -13.79
CA LEU A 21 -16.41 -6.16 -13.54
C LEU A 21 -16.32 -6.82 -12.16
N VAL A 22 -16.85 -6.18 -11.11
CA VAL A 22 -16.80 -6.70 -9.73
C VAL A 22 -17.73 -7.89 -9.49
N GLU A 23 -18.64 -8.16 -10.44
CA GLU A 23 -19.52 -9.34 -10.44
C GLU A 23 -18.86 -10.57 -11.08
N LEU A 24 -17.81 -10.39 -11.88
CA LEU A 24 -17.11 -11.50 -12.53
C LEU A 24 -16.30 -12.31 -11.51
N ASP A 25 -16.48 -13.62 -11.52
CA ASP A 25 -15.71 -14.54 -10.68
C ASP A 25 -14.20 -14.42 -10.93
N SER A 26 -13.80 -14.30 -12.21
CA SER A 26 -12.40 -14.11 -12.58
C SER A 26 -11.78 -12.83 -12.02
N TRP A 27 -12.55 -11.75 -11.85
CA TRP A 27 -12.07 -10.52 -11.21
C TRP A 27 -11.88 -10.71 -9.71
N ARG A 28 -12.81 -11.41 -9.06
CA ARG A 28 -12.74 -11.73 -7.63
C ARG A 28 -11.60 -12.69 -7.33
N GLU A 29 -11.39 -13.70 -8.17
CA GLU A 29 -10.25 -14.61 -8.10
C GLU A 29 -8.93 -13.85 -8.27
N LEU A 30 -8.84 -12.94 -9.25
CA LEU A 30 -7.67 -12.08 -9.42
C LEU A 30 -7.40 -11.22 -8.18
N ALA A 31 -8.43 -10.56 -7.63
CA ALA A 31 -8.30 -9.75 -6.43
C ALA A 31 -7.84 -10.58 -5.22
N ASN A 32 -8.39 -11.79 -5.07
CA ASN A 32 -8.03 -12.71 -4.00
C ASN A 32 -6.60 -13.25 -4.14
N ALA A 33 -6.20 -13.68 -5.34
CA ALA A 33 -4.83 -14.12 -5.61
C ALA A 33 -3.85 -12.97 -5.41
N PHE A 34 -4.19 -11.75 -5.85
CA PHE A 34 -3.37 -10.57 -5.61
C PHE A 34 -3.27 -10.18 -4.13
N ALA A 35 -4.32 -10.40 -3.34
CA ALA A 35 -4.27 -10.11 -1.90
C ALA A 35 -3.41 -11.12 -1.13
N ASN A 36 -3.49 -12.41 -1.47
CA ASN A 36 -3.04 -13.49 -0.59
C ASN A 36 -1.88 -14.32 -1.14
N GLU A 37 -1.64 -14.32 -2.45
CA GLU A 37 -0.60 -15.16 -3.05
C GLU A 37 0.72 -14.41 -3.31
N GLN A 38 1.82 -15.08 -2.97
CA GLN A 38 3.18 -14.61 -3.25
C GLN A 38 3.63 -14.91 -4.68
N THR A 39 2.90 -15.76 -5.42
CA THR A 39 3.17 -16.08 -6.84
C THR A 39 3.27 -14.82 -7.70
N LEU A 40 2.46 -13.81 -7.36
CA LEU A 40 2.42 -12.51 -8.03
C LEU A 40 3.50 -11.52 -7.56
N PHE A 41 4.40 -11.89 -6.65
CA PHE A 41 5.61 -11.10 -6.34
C PHE A 41 6.63 -11.14 -7.47
N SER A 42 6.53 -12.10 -8.38
CA SER A 42 7.33 -12.16 -9.61
C SER A 42 7.04 -10.99 -10.58
N LEU A 43 5.90 -10.30 -10.42
CA LEU A 43 5.59 -9.08 -11.15
C LEU A 43 6.53 -7.95 -10.72
N ASN A 44 6.99 -7.14 -11.67
CA ASN A 44 7.78 -5.96 -11.34
C ASN A 44 6.97 -4.94 -10.51
N ALA A 45 7.68 -4.07 -9.78
CA ALA A 45 7.09 -3.07 -8.89
C ALA A 45 6.01 -2.19 -9.55
N ALA A 46 6.26 -1.74 -10.79
CA ALA A 46 5.31 -0.91 -11.53
C ALA A 46 3.99 -1.65 -11.83
N HIS A 47 4.07 -2.93 -12.20
CA HIS A 47 2.90 -3.77 -12.44
C HIS A 47 2.15 -4.08 -11.14
N GLN A 48 2.84 -4.36 -10.04
CA GLN A 48 2.20 -4.58 -8.74
C GLN A 48 1.42 -3.34 -8.30
N ARG A 49 2.05 -2.17 -8.38
CA ARG A 49 1.41 -0.88 -8.05
C ARG A 49 0.21 -0.58 -8.96
N SER A 50 0.37 -0.73 -10.27
CA SER A 50 -0.71 -0.48 -11.24
C SER A 50 -1.89 -1.44 -11.06
N LEU A 51 -1.62 -2.72 -10.75
CA LEU A 51 -2.66 -3.71 -10.49
C LEU A 51 -3.38 -3.43 -9.17
N ALA A 52 -2.67 -3.08 -8.09
CA ALA A 52 -3.30 -2.66 -6.84
C ALA A 52 -4.22 -1.45 -7.05
N GLN A 53 -3.73 -0.43 -7.75
CA GLN A 53 -4.49 0.77 -8.09
C GLN A 53 -5.76 0.40 -8.87
N THR A 54 -5.62 -0.45 -9.88
CA THR A 54 -6.71 -0.93 -10.72
C THR A 54 -7.77 -1.66 -9.91
N LEU A 55 -7.34 -2.59 -9.04
CA LEU A 55 -8.24 -3.35 -8.19
C LEU A 55 -8.99 -2.43 -7.22
N VAL A 56 -8.34 -1.47 -6.58
CA VAL A 56 -9.02 -0.49 -5.70
C VAL A 56 -10.02 0.36 -6.48
N LEU A 57 -9.67 0.89 -7.66
CA LEU A 57 -10.58 1.70 -8.47
C LEU A 57 -11.82 0.93 -8.93
N SER A 58 -11.74 -0.39 -9.08
CA SER A 58 -12.91 -1.22 -9.40
C SER A 58 -14.00 -1.18 -8.31
N ALA A 59 -13.65 -0.81 -7.07
CA ALA A 59 -14.62 -0.63 -5.98
C ALA A 59 -15.68 0.45 -6.30
N SER A 60 -15.42 1.34 -7.25
CA SER A 60 -16.42 2.27 -7.79
C SER A 60 -17.66 1.57 -8.37
N GLY A 61 -17.53 0.31 -8.80
CA GLY A 61 -18.60 -0.56 -9.27
C GLY A 61 -19.51 -1.12 -8.17
N MET A 62 -19.11 -1.06 -6.90
CA MET A 62 -19.92 -1.55 -5.79
C MET A 62 -21.15 -0.67 -5.56
N THR A 63 -22.25 -1.31 -5.18
CA THR A 63 -23.57 -0.68 -5.01
C THR A 63 -23.64 0.23 -3.80
N THR A 64 -22.93 -0.11 -2.72
CA THR A 64 -22.92 0.66 -1.47
C THR A 64 -21.51 1.14 -1.10
N LEU A 65 -21.46 2.20 -0.28
CA LEU A 65 -20.20 2.70 0.31
C LEU A 65 -19.54 1.62 1.17
N GLU A 66 -20.33 0.88 1.93
CA GLU A 66 -19.86 -0.18 2.80
C GLU A 66 -19.28 -1.36 2.02
N ALA A 67 -19.93 -1.78 0.93
CA ALA A 67 -19.38 -2.81 0.03
C ALA A 67 -18.08 -2.34 -0.63
N SER A 68 -18.00 -1.07 -1.06
CA SER A 68 -16.77 -0.47 -1.61
C SER A 68 -15.63 -0.53 -0.60
N SER A 69 -15.89 -0.09 0.64
CA SER A 69 -14.92 -0.09 1.72
C SER A 69 -14.49 -1.50 2.12
N GLN A 70 -15.44 -2.44 2.26
CA GLN A 70 -15.14 -3.83 2.63
C GLN A 70 -14.31 -4.53 1.55
N TYR A 71 -14.60 -4.29 0.28
CA TYR A 71 -13.79 -4.82 -0.82
C TYR A 71 -12.34 -4.35 -0.74
N VAL A 72 -12.11 -3.06 -0.49
CA VAL A 72 -10.75 -2.52 -0.34
C VAL A 72 -10.07 -3.05 0.93
N ARG A 73 -10.79 -3.20 2.04
CA ARG A 73 -10.25 -3.85 3.26
C ARG A 73 -9.81 -5.28 2.98
N ASN A 74 -10.64 -6.07 2.28
CA ASN A 74 -10.30 -7.44 1.93
C ASN A 74 -9.04 -7.50 1.05
N LEU A 75 -8.87 -6.53 0.15
CA LEU A 75 -7.70 -6.44 -0.72
C LEU A 75 -6.41 -6.10 0.04
N THR A 76 -6.46 -5.21 1.02
CA THR A 76 -5.26 -4.63 1.65
C THR A 76 -4.91 -5.19 3.03
N ASN A 77 -5.88 -5.74 3.77
CA ASN A 77 -5.69 -6.15 5.16
C ASN A 77 -4.59 -7.20 5.30
N HIS A 78 -4.59 -8.25 4.48
CA HIS A 78 -3.56 -9.29 4.57
C HIS A 78 -2.15 -8.70 4.38
N MET A 79 -2.00 -7.77 3.43
CA MET A 79 -0.72 -7.10 3.17
C MET A 79 -0.26 -6.24 4.36
N ALA A 80 -1.18 -5.45 4.93
CA ALA A 80 -0.89 -4.62 6.10
C ALA A 80 -0.56 -5.47 7.34
N THR A 81 -1.33 -6.54 7.57
CA THR A 81 -1.09 -7.50 8.65
C THR A 81 0.29 -8.15 8.52
N ASN A 82 0.70 -8.58 7.33
CA ASN A 82 2.04 -9.13 7.12
C ASN A 82 3.15 -8.14 7.49
N LEU A 83 3.00 -6.84 7.15
CA LEU A 83 3.96 -5.82 7.55
C LEU A 83 3.98 -5.61 9.07
N VAL A 84 2.82 -5.61 9.71
CA VAL A 84 2.71 -5.50 11.18
C VAL A 84 3.37 -6.69 11.87
N GLU A 85 3.08 -7.91 11.44
CA GLU A 85 3.65 -9.15 11.97
C GLU A 85 5.17 -9.19 11.77
N LEU A 86 5.64 -8.84 10.57
CA LEU A 86 7.07 -8.78 10.27
C LEU A 86 7.79 -7.74 11.15
N SER A 87 7.19 -6.57 11.36
CA SER A 87 7.75 -5.57 12.29
C SER A 87 7.74 -6.04 13.75
N SER A 88 6.82 -6.92 14.13
CA SER A 88 6.73 -7.41 15.52
C SER A 88 7.75 -8.51 15.82
N ARG A 89 8.45 -9.03 14.82
CA ARG A 89 9.46 -10.09 14.98
C ARG A 89 10.72 -9.57 15.67
N SER A 90 11.11 -10.23 16.75
CA SER A 90 12.33 -9.91 17.50
C SER A 90 13.61 -10.12 16.68
N ASP A 91 13.58 -11.04 15.72
CA ASP A 91 14.71 -11.39 14.86
C ASP A 91 14.77 -10.54 13.57
N LEU A 92 13.83 -9.61 13.36
CA LEU A 92 13.77 -8.81 12.13
C LEU A 92 15.12 -8.16 11.79
N LYS A 93 15.81 -7.57 12.77
CA LYS A 93 17.12 -6.93 12.57
C LYS A 93 18.19 -7.89 12.03
N CYS A 94 18.06 -9.19 12.29
CA CYS A 94 19.01 -10.21 11.83
C CYS A 94 18.64 -10.76 10.45
N VAL A 95 17.35 -10.78 10.11
CA VAL A 95 16.86 -11.38 8.85
C VAL A 95 16.48 -10.35 7.79
N ALA A 96 16.42 -9.07 8.13
CA ALA A 96 15.90 -8.02 7.24
C ALA A 96 16.68 -7.89 5.95
N GLU A 97 18.00 -8.10 5.99
CA GLU A 97 18.88 -8.05 4.81
C GLU A 97 18.76 -9.28 3.91
N GLN A 98 17.99 -10.31 4.31
CA GLN A 98 17.77 -11.49 3.48
C GLN A 98 16.95 -11.10 2.23
N PRO A 99 17.34 -11.56 1.03
CA PRO A 99 16.72 -11.14 -0.23
C PRO A 99 15.21 -11.40 -0.31
N ASP A 100 14.74 -12.50 0.28
CA ASP A 100 13.33 -12.86 0.35
C ASP A 100 12.53 -11.93 1.27
N ILE A 101 13.12 -11.48 2.39
CA ILE A 101 12.50 -10.52 3.29
C ILE A 101 12.45 -9.12 2.65
N ILE A 102 13.53 -8.68 1.99
CA ILE A 102 13.55 -7.44 1.22
C ILE A 102 12.49 -7.48 0.11
N LEU A 103 12.40 -8.59 -0.63
CA LEU A 103 11.41 -8.77 -1.69
C LEU A 103 9.98 -8.70 -1.13
N LEU A 104 9.71 -9.40 -0.03
CA LEU A 104 8.41 -9.39 0.65
C LEU A 104 8.00 -7.96 1.03
N VAL A 105 8.86 -7.25 1.78
CA VAL A 105 8.58 -5.86 2.22
C VAL A 105 8.36 -4.95 1.01
N SER A 106 9.22 -5.06 0.00
CA SER A 106 9.13 -4.20 -1.19
C SER A 106 7.85 -4.44 -1.98
N CYS A 107 7.46 -5.71 -2.17
CA CYS A 107 6.22 -6.06 -2.88
C CYS A 107 4.99 -5.56 -2.11
N LEU A 108 4.92 -5.83 -0.81
CA LEU A 108 3.80 -5.38 0.02
C LEU A 108 3.67 -3.86 0.02
N LEU A 109 4.78 -3.13 0.14
CA LEU A 109 4.77 -1.66 0.07
C LEU A 109 4.32 -1.13 -1.30
N GLU A 110 4.80 -1.70 -2.42
CA GLU A 110 4.35 -1.27 -3.75
C GLU A 110 2.86 -1.53 -3.99
N ARG A 111 2.34 -2.66 -3.48
CA ARG A 111 0.89 -2.96 -3.55
C ARG A 111 0.08 -1.98 -2.71
N LEU A 112 0.47 -1.77 -1.45
CA LEU A 112 -0.22 -0.81 -0.57
C LEU A 112 -0.12 0.63 -1.11
N ARG A 113 1.00 0.98 -1.74
CA ARG A 113 1.19 2.27 -2.41
C ARG A 113 0.24 2.45 -3.58
N GLY A 114 0.08 1.44 -4.43
CA GLY A 114 -0.90 1.47 -5.50
C GLY A 114 -2.33 1.63 -4.98
N ALA A 115 -2.67 0.91 -3.91
CA ALA A 115 -3.95 1.04 -3.24
C ALA A 115 -4.17 2.46 -2.68
N ALA A 116 -3.15 3.03 -2.03
CA ALA A 116 -3.18 4.38 -1.47
C ALA A 116 -3.39 5.46 -2.53
N SER A 117 -2.70 5.36 -3.67
CA SER A 117 -2.87 6.28 -4.81
C SER A 117 -4.23 6.21 -5.51
N ALA A 118 -5.02 5.18 -5.23
CA ALA A 118 -6.38 4.97 -5.76
C ALA A 118 -7.48 5.44 -4.80
N THR A 119 -7.14 6.29 -3.82
CA THR A 119 -8.11 6.78 -2.85
C THR A 119 -9.26 7.53 -3.53
N GLU A 120 -10.49 7.11 -3.24
CA GLU A 120 -11.73 7.81 -3.60
C GLU A 120 -12.56 8.04 -2.33
N PRO A 121 -13.51 9.02 -2.31
CA PRO A 121 -14.33 9.30 -1.13
C PRO A 121 -15.01 8.07 -0.51
N ARG A 122 -15.38 7.09 -1.35
CA ARG A 122 -16.07 5.86 -0.94
C ARG A 122 -15.17 4.77 -0.36
N THR A 123 -13.88 4.81 -0.65
CA THR A 123 -12.86 3.84 -0.21
C THR A 123 -11.88 4.43 0.78
N GLN A 124 -11.92 5.76 0.95
CA GLN A 124 -11.02 6.52 1.79
C GLN A 124 -10.88 5.94 3.19
N ARG A 125 -11.99 5.64 3.87
CA ARG A 125 -11.94 5.13 5.25
C ARG A 125 -11.14 3.83 5.37
N ALA A 126 -11.34 2.91 4.43
CA ALA A 126 -10.60 1.65 4.38
C ALA A 126 -9.10 1.87 4.14
N ILE A 127 -8.74 2.82 3.29
CA ILE A 127 -7.34 3.16 2.98
C ILE A 127 -6.68 3.90 4.15
N TYR A 128 -7.41 4.77 4.84
CA TYR A 128 -6.94 5.41 6.07
C TYR A 128 -6.62 4.37 7.14
N GLU A 129 -7.56 3.45 7.43
CA GLU A 129 -7.37 2.40 8.44
C GLU A 129 -6.20 1.49 8.10
N MET A 130 -6.04 1.13 6.82
CA MET A 130 -4.87 0.40 6.32
C MET A 130 -3.57 1.14 6.64
N GLY A 131 -3.43 2.40 6.20
CA GLY A 131 -2.18 3.14 6.41
C GLY A 131 -1.92 3.44 7.88
N TYR A 132 -2.98 3.70 8.65
CA TYR A 132 -2.92 3.88 10.10
C TYR A 132 -2.31 2.65 10.80
N SER A 133 -2.74 1.44 10.40
CA SER A 133 -2.26 0.19 10.98
C SER A 133 -0.75 -0.03 10.79
N VAL A 134 -0.17 0.54 9.73
CA VAL A 134 1.25 0.36 9.39
C VAL A 134 2.14 1.53 9.82
N LEU A 135 1.64 2.59 10.44
CA LEU A 135 2.47 3.74 10.84
C LEU A 135 3.66 3.35 11.72
N ASN A 136 3.42 2.60 12.81
CA ASN A 136 4.51 2.13 13.67
C ASN A 136 5.44 1.14 12.97
N PRO A 137 4.93 0.12 12.23
CA PRO A 137 5.76 -0.74 11.39
C PRO A 137 6.69 0.02 10.45
N LEU A 138 6.22 1.09 9.79
CA LEU A 138 7.03 1.90 8.87
C LEU A 138 8.19 2.60 9.58
N LEU A 139 7.98 3.14 10.79
CA LEU A 139 9.06 3.72 11.58
C LEU A 139 10.12 2.66 11.93
N MET A 140 9.69 1.45 12.27
CA MET A 140 10.61 0.36 12.53
C MET A 140 11.39 -0.05 11.27
N PHE A 141 10.72 -0.16 10.12
CA PHE A 141 11.40 -0.48 8.87
C PHE A 141 12.40 0.60 8.47
N MET A 142 12.13 1.88 8.75
CA MET A 142 13.11 2.96 8.52
C MET A 142 14.38 2.81 9.36
N GLU A 143 14.28 2.28 10.58
CA GLU A 143 15.43 1.96 11.44
C GLU A 143 16.21 0.74 10.93
N VAL A 144 15.49 -0.32 10.58
CA VAL A 144 16.07 -1.59 10.16
C VAL A 144 16.75 -1.48 8.79
N TYR A 145 16.07 -0.83 7.83
CA TYR A 145 16.53 -0.72 6.44
C TYR A 145 17.34 0.54 6.17
N LYS A 146 17.87 1.24 7.18
CA LYS A 146 18.60 2.52 7.02
C LYS A 146 19.80 2.48 6.05
N HIS A 147 20.31 1.29 5.72
CA HIS A 147 21.39 1.09 4.75
C HIS A 147 20.90 0.63 3.37
N GLU A 148 19.62 0.23 3.25
CA GLU A 148 18.98 -0.21 2.02
C GLU A 148 18.20 0.95 1.36
N SER A 149 18.91 1.78 0.60
CA SER A 149 18.38 3.02 0.01
C SER A 149 17.11 2.81 -0.82
N THR A 150 17.01 1.69 -1.55
CA THR A 150 15.83 1.36 -2.36
C THR A 150 14.59 1.15 -1.48
N VAL A 151 14.74 0.43 -0.37
CA VAL A 151 13.64 0.15 0.57
C VAL A 151 13.24 1.43 1.31
N VAL A 152 14.22 2.21 1.78
CA VAL A 152 13.97 3.53 2.42
C VAL A 152 13.20 4.45 1.48
N TYR A 153 13.62 4.55 0.23
CA TYR A 153 12.95 5.40 -0.74
C TYR A 153 11.53 4.93 -1.06
N LEU A 154 11.30 3.61 -1.10
CA LEU A 154 9.98 3.04 -1.27
C LEU A 154 9.05 3.32 -0.07
N LEU A 155 9.57 3.19 1.16
CA LEU A 155 8.83 3.56 2.39
C LEU A 155 8.37 5.03 2.33
N LEU A 156 9.29 5.94 1.97
CA LEU A 156 8.97 7.35 1.82
C LEU A 156 7.91 7.60 0.73
N ARG A 157 8.05 6.95 -0.43
CA ARG A 157 7.07 7.05 -1.53
C ARG A 157 5.68 6.54 -1.13
N PHE A 158 5.62 5.42 -0.40
CA PHE A 158 4.37 4.91 0.14
C PHE A 158 3.71 5.94 1.06
N VAL A 159 4.47 6.50 2.01
CA VAL A 159 3.94 7.52 2.93
C VAL A 159 3.44 8.74 2.19
N VAL A 160 4.17 9.23 1.19
CA VAL A 160 3.74 10.39 0.37
C VAL A 160 2.41 10.10 -0.32
N ASP A 161 2.31 8.97 -1.05
CA ASP A 161 1.09 8.63 -1.80
C ASP A 161 -0.09 8.38 -0.86
N TRP A 162 0.14 7.82 0.34
CA TRP A 162 -0.90 7.65 1.34
C TRP A 162 -1.36 8.98 1.93
N VAL A 163 -0.43 9.83 2.38
CA VAL A 163 -0.77 11.15 2.95
C VAL A 163 -1.50 12.02 1.93
N ASP A 164 -1.04 12.07 0.67
CA ASP A 164 -1.69 12.83 -0.40
C ASP A 164 -3.12 12.36 -0.64
N GLY A 165 -3.35 11.04 -0.67
CA GLY A 165 -4.69 10.47 -0.80
C GLY A 165 -5.61 10.73 0.39
N GLN A 166 -5.07 10.97 1.59
CA GLN A 166 -5.87 11.19 2.81
C GLN A 166 -6.10 12.67 3.15
N ILE A 167 -5.20 13.58 2.78
CA ILE A 167 -5.09 14.92 3.38
C ILE A 167 -6.38 15.74 3.36
N ILE A 168 -7.18 15.63 2.30
CA ILE A 168 -8.43 16.40 2.15
C ILE A 168 -9.60 15.83 2.98
N TYR A 169 -9.43 14.65 3.57
CA TYR A 169 -10.47 13.91 4.31
C TYR A 169 -10.22 13.85 5.81
N LEU A 170 -9.02 14.22 6.28
CA LEU A 170 -8.63 14.03 7.67
C LEU A 170 -9.36 15.00 8.61
N GLU A 171 -9.87 14.47 9.71
CA GLU A 171 -10.34 15.28 10.82
C GLU A 171 -9.17 15.84 11.64
N ALA A 172 -9.43 16.79 12.55
CA ALA A 172 -8.38 17.44 13.35
C ALA A 172 -7.54 16.43 14.15
N ARG A 173 -8.17 15.41 14.76
CA ARG A 173 -7.48 14.37 15.51
C ARG A 173 -6.60 13.51 14.60
N GLU A 174 -7.13 13.10 13.45
CA GLU A 174 -6.41 12.26 12.49
C GLU A 174 -5.23 13.03 11.89
N THR A 175 -5.44 14.31 11.57
CA THR A 175 -4.40 15.24 11.11
C THR A 175 -3.25 15.32 12.11
N ALA A 176 -3.55 15.50 13.40
CA ALA A 176 -2.52 15.54 14.44
C ALA A 176 -1.70 14.24 14.51
N ILE A 177 -2.34 13.08 14.34
CA ILE A 177 -1.66 11.79 14.31
C ILE A 177 -0.74 11.68 13.10
N VAL A 178 -1.24 12.00 11.90
CA VAL A 178 -0.47 11.92 10.65
C VAL A 178 0.71 12.89 10.68
N VAL A 179 0.52 14.12 11.14
CA VAL A 179 1.61 15.10 11.33
C VAL A 179 2.64 14.57 12.33
N GLY A 180 2.19 14.06 13.48
CA GLY A 180 3.08 13.49 14.49
C GLY A 180 3.92 12.33 13.95
N PHE A 181 3.31 11.46 13.14
CA PHE A 181 4.01 10.38 12.45
C PHE A 181 5.02 10.92 11.43
N CYS A 182 4.64 11.83 10.54
CA CYS A 182 5.53 12.42 9.53
C CYS A 182 6.75 13.10 10.16
N MET A 183 6.56 13.81 11.28
CA MET A 183 7.67 14.43 12.01
C MET A 183 8.65 13.39 12.55
N ARG A 184 8.15 12.29 13.15
CA ARG A 184 9.02 11.18 13.61
C ARG A 184 9.74 10.52 12.43
N LEU A 185 9.04 10.26 11.34
CA LEU A 185 9.62 9.67 10.12
C LEU A 185 10.78 10.51 9.58
N LEU A 186 10.60 11.83 9.47
CA LEU A 186 11.63 12.76 9.00
C LEU A 186 12.81 12.85 9.98
N GLN A 187 12.56 12.80 11.28
CA GLN A 187 13.62 12.78 12.30
C GLN A 187 14.48 11.52 12.17
N LEU A 188 13.87 10.34 12.00
CA LEU A 188 14.59 9.08 11.79
C LEU A 188 15.36 9.07 10.47
N TYR A 189 14.74 9.54 9.38
CA TYR A 189 15.43 9.65 8.10
C TYR A 189 16.64 10.59 8.19
N SER A 190 16.46 11.75 8.84
CA SER A 190 17.52 12.73 9.04
C SER A 190 18.68 12.13 9.84
N SER A 191 18.42 11.54 11.01
CA SER A 191 19.46 10.98 11.90
C SER A 191 20.36 9.95 11.21
N HIS A 192 19.82 9.17 10.28
CA HIS A 192 20.57 8.17 9.49
C HIS A 192 21.37 8.75 8.31
N ASN A 193 21.08 9.99 7.92
CA ASN A 193 21.68 10.65 6.76
C ASN A 193 22.44 11.93 7.11
N ILE A 194 22.56 12.29 8.39
CA ILE A 194 23.46 13.38 8.84
C ILE A 194 24.87 13.12 8.30
N GLY A 195 25.40 14.07 7.53
CA GLY A 195 26.74 14.01 6.93
C GLY A 195 26.83 13.32 5.56
N LYS A 196 25.74 12.73 5.05
CA LYS A 196 25.66 12.28 3.65
C LYS A 196 25.10 13.44 2.81
N VAL A 197 26.01 14.20 2.20
CA VAL A 197 25.63 15.20 1.19
C VAL A 197 25.19 14.44 -0.06
N ILE A 198 23.99 14.75 -0.56
CA ILE A 198 23.41 14.21 -1.80
C ILE A 198 24.24 14.67 -3.00
#